data_AF-A0A950MNL1-F1
#
_entry.id   AF-A0A950MNL1-F1
#
_cell.length_a   1.000
_cell.length_b   1.000
_cell.length_c   1.000
_cell.angle_alpha   90.00
_cell.angle_beta   90.00
_cell.angle_gamma   90.00
#
_symmetry.space_group_name_H-M   'P 1'
#
loop_
_entity.id
_entity.type
_entity.pdbx_description
1 polymer ?
#
loop_
_entity_poly.entity_id
_entity_poly.type
_entity_poly.pdbx_seq_one_letter_code
_entity_poly.pdbx_strand_id
1 'polypeptide(L)'
;QLRFYLADSCRLIRSPWPIVAIWQGHQPGHSLQVDLQAGGETALVSRHGGRVMVRTQTAGMAALLLAIQQEQALGDAADQALQAETSFDLQAGLALLFSDGLLSHYQL
;
A
#
# COMPACT_ATOMS: atom_id res chain seq x y z
N GLN A 1 21.77 -8.73 -0.96
CA GLN A 1 20.94 -7.72 -1.66
C GLN A 1 19.93 -7.21 -0.67
N LEU A 2 19.74 -5.89 -0.57
CA LEU A 2 18.85 -5.28 0.41
C LEU A 2 17.40 -5.77 0.25
N ARG A 3 16.79 -6.25 1.33
CA ARG A 3 15.38 -6.67 1.44
C ARG A 3 14.73 -5.91 2.60
N PHE A 4 13.47 -5.54 2.44
CA PHE A 4 12.64 -4.97 3.50
C PHE A 4 11.52 -5.95 3.85
N TYR A 5 11.00 -5.82 5.06
CA TYR A 5 9.90 -6.63 5.56
C TYR A 5 8.81 -5.73 6.12
N LEU A 6 7.56 -5.99 5.77
CA LEU A 6 6.42 -5.24 6.28
C LEU A 6 6.19 -5.55 7.77
N ALA A 7 5.56 -4.63 8.48
CA ALA A 7 5.04 -4.89 9.83
C ALA A 7 3.84 -5.85 9.77
N ASP A 8 3.67 -6.73 10.76
CA ASP A 8 2.53 -7.67 10.85
C ASP A 8 1.17 -6.97 10.88
N SER A 9 1.17 -5.71 11.34
CA SER A 9 -0.01 -4.85 11.34
C SER A 9 -0.31 -4.20 10.00
N CYS A 10 0.33 -4.64 8.91
CA CYS A 10 0.19 -4.12 7.55
C CYS A 10 -0.29 -5.23 6.60
N ARG A 11 -1.30 -4.96 5.78
CA ARG A 11 -1.79 -5.93 4.78
C ARG A 11 -2.33 -5.24 3.54
N LEU A 12 -2.02 -5.81 2.37
CA LEU A 12 -2.61 -5.40 1.10
C LEU A 12 -3.81 -6.27 0.75
N ILE A 13 -4.86 -5.63 0.22
CA ILE A 13 -6.07 -6.28 -0.26
C ILE A 13 -6.37 -5.71 -1.65
N ARG A 14 -6.31 -6.57 -2.68
CA ARG A 14 -6.76 -6.24 -4.03
C ARG A 14 -8.23 -6.61 -4.17
N SER A 15 -9.03 -5.70 -4.69
CA SER A 15 -10.46 -5.91 -4.90
C SER A 15 -10.87 -5.39 -6.27
N PRO A 16 -11.82 -6.06 -6.96
CA PRO A 16 -12.45 -5.51 -8.16
C PRO A 16 -13.45 -4.39 -7.85
N TRP A 17 -13.68 -4.09 -6.56
CA TRP A 17 -14.62 -3.05 -6.08
C TRP A 17 -13.87 -1.92 -5.36
N PRO A 18 -14.47 -0.71 -5.24
CA PRO A 18 -13.86 0.44 -4.57
C PRO A 18 -13.94 0.34 -3.04
N ILE A 19 -13.29 -0.69 -2.48
CA ILE A 19 -13.38 -1.08 -1.07
C ILE A 19 -12.85 -0.02 -0.09
N VAL A 20 -11.88 0.78 -0.49
CA VAL A 20 -11.35 1.89 0.32
C VAL A 20 -12.38 3.00 0.36
N ALA A 21 -12.94 3.39 -0.78
CA ALA A 21 -13.99 4.40 -0.82
C ALA A 21 -15.23 3.97 -0.01
N ILE A 22 -15.64 2.70 -0.11
CA ILE A 22 -16.70 2.11 0.72
C ILE A 22 -16.34 2.23 2.20
N TRP A 23 -15.14 1.81 2.61
CA TRP A 23 -14.72 1.87 4.00
C TRP A 23 -14.68 3.31 4.53
N GLN A 24 -14.15 4.26 3.75
CA GLN A 24 -14.06 5.68 4.10
C GLN A 24 -15.45 6.30 4.28
N GLY A 25 -16.39 6.02 3.38
CA GLY A 25 -17.77 6.50 3.47
C GLY A 25 -18.54 6.01 4.71
N HIS A 26 -18.06 4.94 5.37
CA HIS A 26 -18.62 4.42 6.61
C HIS A 26 -17.87 4.90 7.87
N GLN A 27 -16.82 5.72 7.73
CA GLN A 27 -16.11 6.26 8.90
C GLN A 27 -16.89 7.42 9.53
N PRO A 28 -16.75 7.64 10.86
CA PRO A 28 -17.36 8.78 11.54
C PRO A 28 -17.06 10.10 10.82
N GLY A 29 -18.10 10.93 10.64
CA GLY A 29 -17.98 12.25 10.00
C GLY A 29 -17.91 12.24 8.46
N HIS A 30 -18.00 11.08 7.82
CA HIS A 30 -18.06 10.96 6.36
C HIS A 30 -19.47 10.58 5.90
N SER A 31 -19.83 11.00 4.68
CA SER A 31 -21.05 10.56 4.01
C SER A 31 -20.71 9.49 2.99
N LEU A 32 -21.62 8.52 2.82
CA LEU A 32 -21.46 7.47 1.82
C LEU A 32 -21.70 8.05 0.41
N GLN A 33 -20.62 8.48 -0.23
CA GLN A 33 -20.60 8.84 -1.65
C GLN A 33 -19.57 7.96 -2.35
N VAL A 34 -20.02 6.84 -2.90
CA VAL A 34 -19.17 5.87 -3.57
C VAL A 34 -19.76 5.54 -4.93
N ASP A 35 -18.98 5.78 -5.97
CA ASP A 35 -19.27 5.24 -7.29
C ASP A 35 -18.79 3.79 -7.36
N LEU A 36 -19.71 2.84 -7.30
CA LEU A 36 -19.40 1.40 -7.40
C LEU A 36 -18.86 1.01 -8.79
N GLN A 37 -19.00 1.87 -9.80
CA GLN A 37 -18.49 1.67 -11.16
C GLN A 37 -17.11 2.30 -11.38
N ALA A 38 -16.52 2.94 -10.38
CA ALA A 38 -15.18 3.54 -10.46
C ALA A 38 -14.06 2.50 -10.69
N GLY A 39 -14.34 1.22 -10.47
CA GLY A 39 -13.42 0.11 -10.67
C GLY A 39 -12.80 -0.41 -9.37
N GLY A 40 -11.77 -1.24 -9.52
CA GLY A 40 -11.10 -1.92 -8.41
C GLY A 40 -10.07 -1.06 -7.71
N GLU A 41 -9.85 -1.33 -6.43
CA GLU A 41 -8.85 -0.69 -5.60
C GLU A 41 -7.88 -1.70 -4.99
N THR A 42 -6.66 -1.23 -4.70
CA THR A 42 -5.74 -1.93 -3.81
C THR A 42 -5.66 -1.19 -2.49
N ALA A 43 -6.27 -1.77 -1.46
CA ALA A 43 -6.26 -1.21 -0.11
C ALA A 43 -4.99 -1.63 0.62
N LEU A 44 -4.30 -0.64 1.19
CA LEU A 44 -3.34 -0.85 2.28
C LEU A 44 -4.07 -0.65 3.60
N VAL A 45 -4.17 -1.72 4.38
CA VAL A 45 -4.66 -1.68 5.76
C VAL A 45 -3.45 -1.71 6.67
N SER A 46 -3.29 -0.69 7.51
CA SER A 46 -2.19 -0.62 8.47
C SER A 46 -2.66 -0.17 9.86
N ARG A 47 -1.80 -0.31 10.87
CA ARG A 47 -2.02 0.23 12.20
C ARG A 47 -0.92 1.20 12.58
N HIS A 48 -1.28 2.44 12.87
CA HIS A 48 -0.35 3.48 13.33
C HIS A 48 -0.87 4.12 14.62
N GLY A 49 -0.06 4.14 15.68
CA GLY A 49 -0.45 4.72 16.97
C GLY A 49 -1.73 4.12 17.57
N GLY A 50 -1.97 2.83 17.32
CA GLY A 50 -3.18 2.13 17.77
C GLY A 50 -4.42 2.30 16.88
N ARG A 51 -4.39 3.20 15.88
CA ARG A 51 -5.50 3.45 14.94
C ARG A 51 -5.32 2.65 13.65
N VAL A 52 -6.44 2.13 13.13
CA VAL A 52 -6.46 1.48 11.81
C VAL A 52 -6.51 2.57 10.73
N MET A 53 -5.64 2.43 9.75
CA MET A 53 -5.59 3.28 8.56
C MET A 53 -5.89 2.42 7.34
N VAL A 54 -6.79 2.88 6.48
CA VAL A 54 -7.10 2.23 5.21
C VAL A 54 -6.93 3.26 4.09
N ARG A 55 -5.98 2.99 3.20
CA ARG A 55 -5.61 3.89 2.10
C ARG A 55 -5.60 3.13 0.78
N THR A 56 -6.09 3.75 -0.28
CA THR A 56 -5.90 3.25 -1.64
C THR A 56 -4.45 3.48 -2.05
N GLN A 57 -3.89 2.57 -2.82
CA GLN A 57 -2.52 2.65 -3.31
C GLN A 57 -2.52 2.82 -4.83
N THR A 58 -1.54 3.57 -5.33
CA THR A 58 -1.26 3.61 -6.77
C THR A 58 -0.76 2.25 -7.24
N ALA A 59 -0.75 2.02 -8.55
CA ALA A 59 -0.28 0.77 -9.12
C ALA A 59 1.20 0.49 -8.77
N GLY A 60 2.06 1.51 -8.84
CA GLY A 60 3.48 1.38 -8.49
C GLY A 60 3.69 1.06 -7.01
N MET A 61 3.01 1.78 -6.13
CA MET A 61 3.13 1.54 -4.69
C MET A 61 2.60 0.17 -4.28
N ALA A 62 1.47 -0.26 -4.86
CA ALA A 62 0.93 -1.60 -4.64
C ALA A 62 1.90 -2.70 -5.10
N ALA A 63 2.53 -2.54 -6.27
CA ALA A 63 3.51 -3.49 -6.78
C ALA A 63 4.76 -3.56 -5.89
N LEU A 64 5.29 -2.42 -5.44
CA LEU A 64 6.41 -2.36 -4.49
C LEU A 64 6.09 -3.14 -3.20
N LEU A 65 4.95 -2.83 -2.58
CA LEU A 65 4.50 -3.45 -1.34
C LEU A 65 4.28 -4.97 -1.48
N LEU A 66 3.71 -5.42 -2.60
CA LEU A 66 3.51 -6.85 -2.89
C LEU A 66 4.84 -7.59 -3.08
N ALA A 67 5.83 -6.96 -3.73
CA ALA A 67 7.16 -7.54 -3.90
C ALA A 67 7.90 -7.62 -2.55
N ILE A 68 7.79 -6.60 -1.71
CA ILE A 68 8.31 -6.61 -0.32
C ILE A 68 7.63 -7.71 0.50
N GLN A 69 6.32 -7.90 0.37
CA GLN A 69 5.58 -8.96 1.07
C GLN A 69 6.00 -10.37 0.61
N GLN A 70 6.50 -10.51 -0.62
CA GLN A 70 7.11 -11.72 -1.16
C GLN A 70 8.62 -11.81 -0.84
N GLU A 71 9.10 -10.95 0.07
CA GLU A 71 10.47 -10.88 0.55
C GLU A 71 11.50 -10.67 -0.58
N GLN A 72 11.12 -10.05 -1.69
CA GLN A 72 12.00 -9.83 -2.83
C GLN A 72 13.06 -8.75 -2.54
N ALA A 73 14.14 -8.74 -3.33
CA ALA A 73 15.17 -7.70 -3.20
C ALA A 73 14.59 -6.33 -3.61
N LEU A 74 15.08 -5.26 -2.98
CA LEU A 74 14.61 -3.89 -3.24
C LEU A 74 14.74 -3.51 -4.72
N GLY A 75 15.79 -3.97 -5.40
CA GLY A 75 15.97 -3.75 -6.84
C GLY A 75 14.81 -4.34 -7.66
N ASP A 76 14.53 -5.63 -7.46
CA ASP A 76 13.44 -6.34 -8.16
C ASP A 76 12.06 -5.72 -7.84
N ALA A 77 11.87 -5.29 -6.58
CA ALA A 77 10.65 -4.64 -6.14
C ALA A 77 10.46 -3.25 -6.78
N ALA A 78 11.55 -2.48 -6.92
CA ALA A 78 11.54 -1.20 -7.60
C ALA A 78 11.25 -1.34 -9.10
N ASP A 79 11.84 -2.33 -9.75
CA ASP A 79 11.60 -2.62 -11.17
C ASP A 79 10.13 -2.98 -11.41
N GLN A 80 9.53 -3.80 -10.56
CA GLN A 80 8.10 -4.12 -10.65
C GLN A 80 7.19 -2.90 -10.41
N ALA A 81 7.57 -2.02 -9.49
CA ALA A 81 6.83 -0.78 -9.25
C ALA A 81 6.85 0.13 -10.48
N LEU A 82 8.00 0.31 -11.12
CA LEU A 82 8.16 1.08 -12.36
C LEU A 82 7.46 0.44 -13.57
N GLN A 83 7.42 -0.89 -13.63
CA GLN A 83 6.65 -1.61 -14.65
C GLN A 83 5.14 -1.42 -14.48
N ALA A 84 4.66 -1.39 -13.23
CA ALA A 84 3.25 -1.16 -12.93
C ALA A 84 2.85 0.31 -13.12
N GLU A 85 3.76 1.24 -12.88
CA GLU A 85 3.56 2.68 -13.01
C GLU A 85 4.87 3.37 -13.38
N THR A 86 5.02 3.77 -14.65
CA THR A 86 6.28 4.34 -15.16
C THR A 86 6.68 5.65 -14.48
N SER A 87 5.72 6.38 -13.92
CA SER A 87 5.95 7.61 -13.14
C SER A 87 6.27 7.36 -11.66
N PHE A 88 6.36 6.10 -11.22
CA PHE A 88 6.56 5.77 -9.82
C PHE A 88 7.86 6.34 -9.26
N ASP A 89 7.74 7.13 -8.19
CA ASP A 89 8.87 7.67 -7.44
C ASP A 89 9.22 6.72 -6.28
N LEU A 90 10.28 5.93 -6.45
CA LEU A 90 10.77 5.01 -5.43
C LEU A 90 11.18 5.73 -4.14
N GLN A 91 11.80 6.92 -4.25
CA GLN A 91 12.25 7.66 -3.08
C GLN A 91 11.05 8.11 -2.24
N ALA A 92 10.03 8.67 -2.88
CA ALA A 92 8.79 9.06 -2.20
C ALA A 92 8.06 7.84 -1.60
N GLY A 93 8.01 6.72 -2.33
CA GLY A 93 7.44 5.46 -1.85
C GLY A 93 8.13 4.97 -0.58
N LEU A 94 9.46 4.87 -0.58
CA LEU A 94 10.24 4.46 0.59
C LEU A 94 10.05 5.43 1.77
N ALA A 95 10.06 6.74 1.53
CA ALA A 95 9.81 7.73 2.57
C ALA A 95 8.44 7.54 3.25
N LEU A 96 7.41 7.16 2.48
CA LEU A 96 6.09 6.83 3.02
C LEU A 96 6.15 5.56 3.90
N LEU A 97 6.84 4.50 3.46
CA LEU A 97 6.97 3.27 4.24
C LEU A 97 7.61 3.51 5.61
N PHE A 98 8.64 4.36 5.67
CA PHE A 98 9.30 4.71 6.93
C PHE A 98 8.44 5.64 7.80
N SER A 99 7.84 6.68 7.23
CA SER A 99 7.05 7.66 7.99
C SER A 99 5.77 7.07 8.58
N ASP A 100 5.12 6.15 7.87
CA ASP A 100 3.91 5.48 8.35
C ASP A 100 4.22 4.23 9.21
N GLY A 101 5.51 3.91 9.46
CA GLY A 101 5.92 2.78 10.28
C GLY A 101 5.52 1.42 9.70
N LEU A 102 5.54 1.30 8.37
CA LEU A 102 5.05 0.12 7.65
C LEU A 102 6.10 -1.00 7.55
N LEU A 103 7.34 -0.73 7.91
CA LEU A 103 8.44 -1.68 7.89
C LEU A 103 8.75 -2.19 9.29
N SER A 104 9.04 -3.49 9.43
CA SER A 104 9.47 -4.10 10.69
C SER A 104 10.99 -4.21 10.79
N HIS A 105 11.65 -4.64 9.71
CA HIS A 105 13.09 -4.83 9.66
C HIS A 105 13.60 -4.84 8.21
N TYR A 106 14.93 -4.90 8.07
CA TYR A 106 15.62 -5.05 6.78
C TYR A 106 16.73 -6.11 6.90
N GLN A 107 17.13 -6.65 5.76
CA GLN A 107 18.25 -7.59 5.63
C GLN A 107 19.15 -7.17 4.46
N LEU A 108 20.47 -7.34 4.60
CA LEU A 108 21.47 -7.07 3.57
C LEU A 108 21.90 -8.33 2.81
#